data_AF-A0A1B6H9M0-F1
#
_entry.id   AF-A0A1B6H9M0-F1
#
_cell.length_a   1.000
_cell.length_b   1.000
_cell.length_c   1.000
_cell.angle_alpha   90.00
_cell.angle_beta   90.00
_cell.angle_gamma   90.00
#
_symmetry.space_group_name_H-M   'P 1'
#
loop_
_entity.id
_entity.type
_entity.pdbx_description
1 polymer ?
#
loop_
_entity_poly.entity_id
_entity_poly.type
_entity_poly.pdbx_seq_one_letter_code
_entity_poly.pdbx_strand_id
1 'polypeptide(L)'
;GTMPFNLRNFEEEKKAKMGVTECVNHNLIEPFKVLFEKANEIVAQFKFTVLLMANGPHRITGLPFDMGLYESELTINDPELKILLSSSVNPNVIEKEEED
;
A
#
# COMPACT_ATOMS: atom_id res chain seq x y z
N GLY A 1 -20.22 -10.17 -2.17
CA GLY A 1 -19.92 -8.75 -2.45
C GLY A 1 -18.74 -8.66 -3.39
N THR A 2 -18.38 -7.45 -3.83
CA THR A 2 -17.25 -7.21 -4.76
C THR A 2 -15.89 -7.09 -4.06
N MET A 3 -15.86 -7.33 -2.74
CA MET A 3 -14.64 -7.22 -1.94
C MET A 3 -13.71 -8.43 -2.16
N PRO A 4 -12.39 -8.22 -2.17
CA PRO A 4 -11.42 -9.32 -2.25
C PRO A 4 -11.58 -10.31 -1.08
N PHE A 5 -11.27 -11.58 -1.33
CA PHE A 5 -11.32 -12.64 -0.33
C PHE A 5 -10.20 -13.67 -0.54
N ASN A 6 -9.89 -14.43 0.50
CA ASN A 6 -8.92 -15.52 0.43
C ASN A 6 -9.64 -16.88 0.35
N LEU A 7 -9.16 -17.78 -0.51
CA LEU A 7 -9.71 -19.13 -0.65
C LEU A 7 -9.59 -19.97 0.64
N ARG A 8 -8.66 -19.64 1.54
CA ARG A 8 -8.51 -20.28 2.85
C ARG A 8 -9.71 -20.02 3.78
N ASN A 9 -10.51 -18.99 3.53
CA ASN A 9 -11.65 -18.66 4.38
C ASN A 9 -12.89 -19.54 4.11
N PHE A 10 -12.85 -20.42 3.10
CA PHE A 10 -13.94 -21.38 2.83
C PHE A 10 -13.82 -22.60 3.74
N GLU A 11 -14.95 -23.11 4.23
CA GLU A 11 -15.00 -24.34 5.04
C GLU A 11 -14.44 -25.56 4.29
N GLU A 12 -14.71 -25.63 2.98
CA GLU A 12 -14.27 -26.71 2.11
C GLU A 12 -13.29 -26.22 1.03
N GLU A 13 -12.02 -26.07 1.40
CA GLU A 13 -10.95 -25.56 0.53
C GLU A 13 -10.82 -26.32 -0.80
N LYS A 14 -11.03 -27.65 -0.78
CA LYS A 14 -10.96 -28.48 -2.00
C LYS A 14 -12.03 -28.11 -3.02
N LYS A 15 -13.27 -27.88 -2.58
CA LYS A 15 -14.37 -27.46 -3.45
C LYS A 15 -14.13 -26.05 -3.98
N ALA A 16 -13.65 -25.15 -3.13
CA ALA A 16 -13.32 -23.78 -3.51
C ALA A 16 -12.23 -23.73 -4.60
N LYS A 17 -11.17 -24.53 -4.48
CA LYS A 17 -10.11 -24.64 -5.49
C LYS A 17 -10.61 -25.19 -6.83
N MET A 18 -11.53 -26.15 -6.80
CA MET A 18 -12.13 -26.66 -8.03
C MET A 18 -13.01 -25.59 -8.70
N GLY A 19 -13.90 -24.95 -7.94
CA GLY A 19 -14.85 -23.97 -8.47
C GLY A 19 -14.21 -22.67 -8.98
N VAL A 20 -13.16 -22.18 -8.31
CA VAL A 20 -12.53 -20.89 -8.67
C VAL A 20 -11.93 -20.90 -10.08
N THR A 21 -11.50 -22.06 -10.58
CA THR A 21 -10.85 -22.17 -11.90
C THR A 21 -11.81 -21.76 -13.03
N GLU A 22 -13.07 -22.18 -12.96
CA GLU A 22 -14.10 -21.79 -13.92
C GLU A 22 -14.44 -20.30 -13.80
N CYS A 23 -14.61 -19.80 -12.56
CA CYS A 23 -14.91 -18.39 -12.33
C CYS A 23 -13.85 -17.44 -12.87
N VAL A 24 -12.56 -17.82 -12.77
CA VAL A 24 -11.46 -17.03 -13.35
C VAL A 24 -11.48 -17.11 -14.88
N ASN A 25 -11.68 -18.30 -15.46
CA ASN A 25 -11.73 -18.48 -16.92
C ASN A 25 -12.86 -17.69 -17.60
N HIS A 26 -13.98 -17.50 -16.90
CA HIS A 26 -15.13 -16.76 -17.38
C HIS A 26 -15.19 -15.31 -16.88
N ASN A 27 -14.09 -14.76 -16.34
CA ASN A 27 -13.97 -13.37 -15.87
C ASN A 27 -14.99 -12.97 -14.78
N LEU A 28 -15.47 -13.94 -13.99
CA LEU A 28 -16.33 -13.66 -12.84
C LEU A 28 -15.50 -13.22 -11.62
N ILE A 29 -14.24 -13.66 -11.57
CA ILE A 29 -13.29 -13.34 -10.49
C ILE A 29 -11.95 -12.95 -11.12
N GLU A 30 -11.41 -11.81 -10.68
CA GLU A 30 -10.06 -11.39 -11.04
C GLU A 30 -9.05 -11.86 -9.97
N PRO A 31 -8.04 -12.67 -10.35
CA PRO A 31 -7.05 -13.16 -9.40
C PRO A 31 -5.95 -12.13 -9.12
N PHE A 32 -5.69 -11.87 -7.84
CA PHE A 32 -4.49 -11.16 -7.39
C PHE A 32 -3.30 -12.13 -7.39
N LYS A 33 -2.57 -12.18 -8.51
CA LYS A 33 -1.43 -13.10 -8.67
C LYS A 33 -0.30 -12.76 -7.71
N VAL A 34 0.27 -13.79 -7.09
CA VAL A 34 1.50 -13.66 -6.29
C VAL A 34 2.68 -13.56 -7.24
N LEU A 35 3.44 -12.47 -7.12
CA LEU A 35 4.64 -12.21 -7.92
C LEU A 35 5.89 -12.39 -7.04
N PHE A 36 6.99 -12.78 -7.67
CA PHE A 36 8.25 -13.06 -7.01
C PHE A 36 9.39 -12.35 -7.75
N GLU A 37 10.35 -11.85 -6.99
CA GLU A 37 11.63 -11.36 -7.51
C GLU A 37 12.67 -12.50 -7.48
N LYS A 38 13.86 -12.24 -8.02
CA LYS A 38 14.99 -13.19 -7.97
C LYS A 38 15.31 -13.63 -6.54
N ALA A 39 15.93 -14.81 -6.43
CA ALA A 39 16.38 -15.34 -5.16
C ALA A 39 17.33 -14.37 -4.46
N ASN A 40 17.15 -14.20 -3.14
CA ASN A 40 17.91 -13.30 -2.26
C ASN A 40 17.68 -11.80 -2.47
N GLU A 41 16.69 -11.40 -3.25
CA GLU A 41 16.29 -9.98 -3.35
C GLU A 41 15.21 -9.62 -2.31
N ILE A 42 15.18 -8.34 -1.92
CA ILE A 42 14.23 -7.79 -0.95
C ILE A 42 13.31 -6.79 -1.66
N VAL A 43 11.99 -6.95 -1.48
CA VAL A 43 10.99 -6.03 -2.01
C VAL A 43 10.34 -5.26 -0.86
N ALA A 44 10.44 -3.93 -0.90
CA ALA A 44 9.75 -3.03 0.03
C ALA A 44 8.45 -2.49 -0.60
N GLN A 45 7.34 -2.51 0.13
CA GLN A 45 6.06 -1.94 -0.30
C GLN A 45 5.43 -1.10 0.81
N PHE A 46 5.08 0.14 0.47
CA PHE A 46 4.27 1.02 1.30
C PHE A 46 2.93 1.28 0.61
N LYS A 47 1.82 1.08 1.31
CA LYS A 47 0.48 1.31 0.79
C LYS A 47 -0.32 2.11 1.81
N PHE A 48 -0.99 3.15 1.32
CA PHE A 48 -1.86 4.00 2.12
C PHE A 48 -3.02 4.51 1.27
N THR A 49 -4.07 4.96 1.93
CA THR A 49 -5.23 5.60 1.31
C THR A 49 -5.25 7.09 1.65
N VAL A 50 -5.57 7.91 0.66
CA VAL A 50 -5.65 9.37 0.76
C VAL A 50 -7.06 9.81 0.40
N LEU A 51 -7.58 10.76 1.17
CA LEU A 51 -8.78 11.52 0.83
C LEU A 51 -8.37 12.83 0.16
N LEU A 52 -9.03 13.17 -0.94
CA LEU A 52 -8.83 14.46 -1.60
C LEU A 52 -9.90 15.44 -1.12
N MET A 53 -9.48 16.38 -0.29
CA MET A 53 -10.35 17.40 0.31
C MET A 53 -10.04 18.77 -0.30
N ALA A 54 -10.93 19.75 -0.10
CA ALA A 54 -10.73 21.11 -0.60
C ALA A 54 -9.45 21.78 -0.03
N ASN A 55 -9.02 21.37 1.17
CA ASN A 55 -7.79 21.79 1.83
C ASN A 55 -6.57 20.93 1.50
N GLY A 56 -6.67 20.01 0.53
CA GLY A 56 -5.57 19.17 0.06
C GLY A 56 -5.70 17.69 0.40
N PRO A 57 -4.65 16.89 0.13
CA PRO A 57 -4.63 15.45 0.37
C PRO A 57 -4.51 15.14 1.88
N HIS A 58 -5.38 14.28 2.37
CA HIS A 58 -5.35 13.80 3.76
C HIS A 58 -5.13 12.29 3.80
N ARG A 59 -3.99 11.86 4.34
CA ARG A 59 -3.65 10.44 4.51
C ARG A 59 -4.39 9.88 5.71
N ILE A 60 -5.22 8.85 5.50
CA ILE A 60 -6.07 8.25 6.56
C ILE A 60 -5.61 6.86 7.01
N THR A 61 -4.80 6.18 6.20
CA THR A 61 -4.21 4.89 6.56
C THR A 61 -2.71 4.89 6.24
N GLY A 62 -2.00 3.87 6.70
CA GLY A 62 -0.58 3.70 6.46
C GLY A 62 0.04 2.87 7.57
N LEU A 63 1.30 2.49 7.37
CA LEU A 63 2.08 1.81 8.40
C LEU A 63 2.96 2.84 9.12
N PRO A 64 3.16 2.71 10.45
CA PRO A 64 4.18 3.50 11.13
C PRO A 64 5.54 3.14 10.54
N PHE A 65 6.30 4.15 10.14
CA PHE A 65 7.63 3.99 9.56
C PHE A 65 8.60 4.84 10.36
N ASP A 66 9.47 4.18 11.11
CA ASP A 66 10.53 4.82 11.88
C ASP A 66 11.82 4.83 11.05
N MET A 67 12.21 6.01 10.59
CA MET A 67 13.43 6.20 9.80
C MET A 67 14.70 5.89 10.61
N GLY A 68 14.67 5.98 11.94
CA GLY A 68 15.84 5.74 12.79
C GLY A 68 16.29 4.27 12.84
N LEU A 69 15.43 3.35 12.39
CA LEU A 69 15.75 1.91 12.35
C LEU A 69 16.50 1.48 11.09
N TYR A 70 16.68 2.37 10.12
CA TYR A 70 17.24 2.04 8.81
C TYR A 70 18.41 2.94 8.47
N GLU A 71 19.58 2.33 8.24
CA GLU A 71 20.77 3.01 7.74
C GLU A 71 21.01 2.58 6.28
N SER A 72 21.24 3.57 5.41
CA SER A 72 21.53 3.38 3.99
C SER A 72 22.82 4.10 3.64
N GLU A 73 23.74 3.42 2.96
CA GLU A 73 24.94 4.03 2.39
C GLU A 73 24.61 4.98 1.24
N LEU A 74 23.44 4.79 0.61
CA LEU A 74 22.98 5.58 -0.52
C LEU A 74 22.06 6.70 -0.03
N THR A 75 22.28 7.88 -0.60
CA THR A 75 21.42 9.06 -0.41
C THR A 75 21.01 9.64 -1.75
N ILE A 76 19.87 10.32 -1.76
CA ILE A 76 19.41 11.07 -2.93
C ILE A 76 20.40 12.22 -3.14
N ASN A 77 20.89 12.44 -4.36
CA ASN A 77 21.87 13.50 -4.65
C ASN A 77 21.30 14.68 -5.44
N ASP A 78 20.15 14.48 -6.09
CA ASP A 78 19.50 15.50 -6.90
C ASP A 78 18.99 16.65 -6.00
N PRO A 79 19.47 17.89 -6.19
CA PRO A 79 19.05 19.03 -5.39
C PRO A 79 17.57 19.36 -5.51
N GLU A 80 16.94 19.21 -6.69
CA GLU A 80 15.52 19.53 -6.87
C GLU A 80 14.63 18.54 -6.12
N LEU A 81 14.96 17.24 -6.18
CA LEU A 81 14.24 16.19 -5.45
C LEU A 81 14.38 16.33 -3.94
N LYS A 82 15.55 16.75 -3.42
CA LYS A 82 15.71 17.01 -1.98
C LYS A 82 14.79 18.13 -1.49
N ILE A 83 14.70 19.21 -2.26
CA ILE A 83 13.80 20.33 -1.93
C ILE A 83 12.34 19.85 -1.95
N LEU A 84 11.95 19.05 -2.94
CA LEU A 84 10.59 18.52 -3.02
C LEU A 84 10.25 17.59 -1.85
N LEU A 85 11.14 16.65 -1.51
CA LEU A 85 10.89 15.67 -0.44
C LEU A 85 10.89 16.29 0.96
N SER A 86 11.58 17.42 1.15
CA SER A 86 11.53 18.18 2.40
C SER A 86 10.32 19.12 2.49
N SER A 87 9.58 19.32 1.40
CA SER A 87 8.38 20.14 1.40
C SER A 87 7.20 19.43 2.07
N SER A 88 6.33 20.20 2.74
CA SER A 88 5.12 19.66 3.35
C SER A 88 4.13 19.19 2.28
N VAL A 89 3.59 17.99 2.47
CA VAL A 89 2.56 17.40 1.59
C VAL A 89 1.27 18.21 1.59
N ASN A 90 1.01 18.99 2.65
CA ASN A 90 -0.17 19.84 2.75
C ASN A 90 0.18 21.24 3.28
N PRO A 91 0.52 22.20 2.41
CA PRO A 91 1.07 23.50 2.83
C PRO A 91 0.04 24.43 3.52
N ASN A 92 -1.25 24.11 3.47
CA ASN A 92 -2.34 24.96 3.97
C ASN A 92 -2.99 24.47 5.27
N VAL A 93 -2.39 23.50 5.97
CA VAL A 93 -2.92 23.02 7.25
C VAL A 93 -2.42 23.93 8.36
N ILE A 94 -3.33 24.76 8.90
CA ILE A 94 -3.17 25.36 10.23
C ILE A 94 -3.19 24.20 11.22
N GLU A 95 -2.07 23.97 11.92
CA GLU A 95 -1.98 22.99 13.01
C GLU A 95 -3.09 23.28 14.01
N LYS A 96 -4.03 22.33 14.16
CA LYS A 96 -4.95 22.33 15.30
C LYS A 96 -4.26 21.51 16.38
N GLU A 97 -3.88 22.16 17.47
CA GLU A 97 -3.41 21.53 18.69
C GLU A 97 -4.49 20.51 19.14
N GLU A 98 -4.08 19.26 19.32
CA GLU A 98 -4.89 18.25 20.00
C GLU A 98 -4.83 18.59 21.50
N GLU A 99 -5.96 18.97 22.09
CA GLU A 99 -6.14 19.09 23.55
C GLU A 99 -6.12 17.69 24.18
N ASP A 100 -5.34 17.56 25.26
CA ASP A 100 -5.08 16.35 26.08
C ASP A 100 -6.33 15.60 26.58
#